data_AF-A0AAV9QIJ0-F1
#
_entry.id   AF-A0AAV9QIJ0-F1
#
_cell.length_a   1.000
_cell.length_b   1.000
_cell.length_c   1.000
_cell.angle_alpha   90.00
_cell.angle_beta   90.00
_cell.angle_gamma   90.00
#
_symmetry.space_group_name_H-M   'P 1'
#
loop_
_entity.id
_entity.type
_entity.pdbx_description
1 polymer ?
#
loop_
_entity_poly.entity_id
_entity_poly.type
_entity_poly.pdbx_seq_one_letter_code
_entity_poly.pdbx_strand_id
1 'polypeptide(L)'
;MSCSTSTVTLESPSASRAFSTARDDERTSLLMRGRRHSYDTSTRRNSSICNADAVFVRVDLFLTELRHRLDSLEKYRQESVLSLDAQLERAYQILRDVRDSCSPYNSGELLWGAARQRANILVETMESRYNDLMPTRETFEQKAQASLRLMESYLTELETRAHTRRKQLIDSGWKKVDDSLAATREIIEEGFDKALRATDLLAESISHALSRASETRLITYDDLPIPWRNNPHILRGYRFNKTKIECVTSMFRPSNETFNIWSHGIGLMIVLAVAFYYYPASSTFPLSSKWDVLIAASFFGAACKCLICSIMWHTMNSIADKCLMERFACVDYTGISFLVAASILSTQWTAFYCEPVSRSIYMSMTALLGIAGVILPWRESFNRADMAWARVSFFVTLAVTGFAPVVQLNYTRGVAWTFYFYAPVTKSLLVYIMGAIIYASKVPEKWWPGLFDYVGGSHNIWHVAVLGGILFHYTAMQEFFHGAFQRANDGCCLG
;
A
#
# COMPACT_ATOMS: atom_id res chain seq x y z
N MET A 1 37.74 -62.40 -13.55
CA MET A 1 36.84 -63.49 -13.17
C MET A 1 35.46 -63.16 -13.70
N SER A 2 34.75 -64.11 -14.28
CA SER A 2 33.37 -63.97 -14.78
C SER A 2 32.37 -64.63 -13.84
N CYS A 3 31.12 -64.17 -13.80
CA CYS A 3 29.96 -65.06 -13.77
C CYS A 3 28.64 -64.35 -14.08
N SER A 4 27.72 -65.09 -14.70
CA SER A 4 26.31 -64.80 -14.94
C SER A 4 25.48 -65.90 -14.24
N THR A 5 24.14 -65.90 -14.18
CA THR A 5 23.07 -65.10 -14.82
C THR A 5 21.91 -64.97 -13.76
N SER A 6 20.63 -64.65 -14.00
CA SER A 6 19.80 -64.53 -15.20
C SER A 6 18.60 -63.58 -15.02
N THR A 7 17.96 -63.24 -16.13
CA THR A 7 16.66 -62.56 -16.25
C THR A 7 15.48 -63.50 -15.98
N VAL A 8 14.35 -62.97 -15.49
CA VAL A 8 13.01 -63.38 -15.95
C VAL A 8 12.13 -62.12 -16.07
N THR A 9 11.36 -62.04 -17.17
CA THR A 9 10.34 -61.03 -17.49
C THR A 9 8.96 -61.68 -17.59
N LEU A 10 7.88 -60.92 -17.41
CA LEU A 10 6.57 -61.29 -17.99
C LEU A 10 5.67 -60.05 -18.20
N GLU A 11 4.76 -60.15 -19.17
CA GLU A 11 4.07 -59.02 -19.82
C GLU A 11 2.59 -58.87 -19.39
N SER A 12 1.92 -57.87 -19.97
CA SER A 12 0.49 -57.56 -19.78
C SER A 12 -0.44 -58.61 -20.41
N PRO A 13 -1.77 -58.50 -20.19
CA PRO A 13 -2.60 -58.04 -21.31
C PRO A 13 -3.77 -57.10 -20.93
N SER A 14 -4.41 -56.55 -21.96
CA SER A 14 -5.53 -55.59 -21.92
C SER A 14 -6.93 -56.23 -22.03
N ALA A 15 -7.98 -55.61 -21.46
CA ALA A 15 -9.33 -55.71 -22.00
C ALA A 15 -10.27 -54.55 -21.58
N SER A 16 -11.04 -54.06 -22.55
CA SER A 16 -12.10 -53.05 -22.51
C SER A 16 -13.27 -53.28 -21.53
N ARG A 17 -13.89 -52.18 -21.06
CA ARG A 17 -15.37 -51.97 -21.13
C ARG A 17 -15.74 -50.50 -20.90
N ALA A 18 -16.93 -50.10 -21.34
CA ALA A 18 -17.47 -48.74 -21.21
C ALA A 18 -18.88 -48.77 -20.61
N PHE A 19 -19.25 -47.76 -19.82
CA PHE A 19 -20.62 -47.24 -19.80
C PHE A 19 -20.72 -45.80 -19.29
N SER A 20 -21.87 -45.17 -19.61
CA SER A 20 -22.25 -43.78 -19.36
C SER A 20 -22.41 -43.39 -17.88
N THR A 21 -22.18 -42.12 -17.56
CA THR A 21 -23.24 -41.26 -16.98
C THR A 21 -22.90 -39.77 -17.16
N ALA A 22 -23.94 -38.93 -17.23
CA ALA A 22 -23.84 -37.52 -17.62
C ALA A 22 -23.75 -36.56 -16.43
N ARG A 23 -23.30 -35.34 -16.71
CA ARG A 23 -23.87 -34.12 -16.13
C ARG A 23 -23.58 -32.89 -17.00
N ASP A 24 -24.62 -32.41 -17.67
CA ASP A 24 -24.71 -31.03 -18.12
C ASP A 24 -24.83 -30.09 -16.90
N ASP A 25 -24.47 -28.81 -17.07
CA ASP A 25 -25.24 -27.72 -16.46
C ASP A 25 -25.12 -26.45 -17.30
N GLU A 26 -26.15 -25.60 -17.30
CA GLU A 26 -26.42 -24.68 -18.42
C GLU A 26 -25.83 -23.26 -18.29
N ARG A 27 -25.47 -22.66 -19.44
CA ARG A 27 -25.28 -21.21 -19.57
C ARG A 27 -26.63 -20.48 -19.50
N THR A 28 -27.05 -20.03 -18.31
CA THR A 28 -28.32 -19.32 -18.15
C THR A 28 -28.27 -17.89 -18.73
N SER A 29 -28.75 -17.69 -19.96
CA SER A 29 -28.93 -16.36 -20.56
C SER A 29 -30.29 -15.75 -20.20
N LEU A 30 -30.32 -14.87 -19.18
CA LEU A 30 -31.56 -14.23 -18.72
C LEU A 30 -32.03 -13.10 -19.66
N LEU A 31 -32.76 -13.49 -20.71
CA LEU A 31 -33.46 -12.55 -21.60
C LEU A 31 -34.65 -11.88 -20.89
N MET A 32 -34.70 -10.54 -20.94
CA MET A 32 -35.80 -9.76 -20.37
C MET A 32 -37.13 -10.02 -21.11
N ARG A 33 -38.15 -10.42 -20.34
CA ARG A 33 -39.44 -10.92 -20.84
C ARG A 33 -40.38 -9.80 -21.29
N GLY A 34 -40.12 -9.26 -22.49
CA GLY A 34 -40.94 -8.20 -23.10
C GLY A 34 -42.38 -8.65 -23.43
N ARG A 35 -43.34 -8.33 -22.54
CA ARG A 35 -44.78 -8.47 -22.78
C ARG A 35 -45.20 -7.55 -23.93
N ARG A 36 -45.68 -8.12 -25.05
CA ARG A 36 -46.46 -7.39 -26.07
C ARG A 36 -47.88 -7.93 -26.07
N HIS A 37 -48.86 -7.06 -25.84
CA HIS A 37 -50.27 -7.37 -26.07
C HIS A 37 -50.55 -7.38 -27.57
N SER A 38 -51.14 -8.47 -28.06
CA SER A 38 -51.79 -8.52 -29.36
C SER A 38 -53.18 -7.91 -29.25
N TYR A 39 -53.42 -6.81 -29.97
CA TYR A 39 -54.78 -6.34 -30.25
C TYR A 39 -55.34 -7.10 -31.44
N ASP A 40 -56.52 -7.68 -31.28
CA ASP A 40 -57.27 -8.40 -32.31
C ASP A 40 -58.67 -7.76 -32.46
N THR A 41 -59.48 -8.25 -33.40
CA THR A 41 -60.85 -7.84 -33.76
C THR A 41 -60.98 -6.57 -34.61
N SER A 42 -60.62 -6.70 -35.89
CA SER A 42 -61.20 -5.86 -36.96
C SER A 42 -62.66 -6.25 -37.22
N THR A 43 -63.62 -5.69 -36.47
CA THR A 43 -65.06 -5.94 -36.67
C THR A 43 -65.81 -4.64 -36.97
N ARG A 44 -66.24 -4.45 -38.22
CA ARG A 44 -66.79 -3.19 -38.74
C ARG A 44 -68.32 -3.19 -38.76
N ARG A 45 -68.99 -2.36 -37.93
CA ARG A 45 -70.42 -2.05 -38.08
C ARG A 45 -70.77 -0.64 -37.60
N ASN A 46 -71.85 -0.08 -38.17
CA ASN A 46 -72.18 1.35 -38.09
C ASN A 46 -73.05 1.72 -36.88
N SER A 47 -72.74 2.83 -36.22
CA SER A 47 -73.73 3.69 -35.54
C SER A 47 -73.22 5.13 -35.42
N SER A 48 -73.50 5.97 -36.43
CA SER A 48 -72.96 7.34 -36.54
C SER A 48 -73.41 8.32 -35.45
N ILE A 49 -74.27 7.89 -34.52
CA ILE A 49 -74.85 8.71 -33.45
C ILE A 49 -74.10 8.50 -32.12
N CYS A 50 -73.38 7.40 -31.94
CA CYS A 50 -72.54 7.16 -30.74
C CYS A 50 -71.13 7.78 -30.82
N ASN A 51 -70.78 8.41 -31.96
CA ASN A 51 -69.44 8.94 -32.19
C ASN A 51 -69.15 10.22 -31.37
N ALA A 52 -70.12 11.12 -31.24
CA ALA A 52 -69.99 12.38 -30.50
C ALA A 52 -69.50 12.15 -29.07
N ASP A 53 -70.25 11.32 -28.35
CA ASP A 53 -70.06 11.04 -26.93
C ASP A 53 -68.75 10.28 -26.67
N ALA A 54 -68.37 9.37 -27.59
CA ALA A 54 -67.12 8.64 -27.54
C ALA A 54 -65.88 9.54 -27.71
N VAL A 55 -66.00 10.75 -28.29
CA VAL A 55 -64.91 11.73 -28.31
C VAL A 55 -64.71 12.36 -26.93
N PHE A 56 -65.78 12.80 -26.27
CA PHE A 56 -65.67 13.47 -24.96
C PHE A 56 -65.09 12.55 -23.88
N VAL A 57 -65.50 11.27 -23.86
CA VAL A 57 -64.92 10.27 -22.93
C VAL A 57 -63.43 10.03 -23.20
N ARG A 58 -62.98 10.06 -24.47
CA ARG A 58 -61.56 9.93 -24.81
C ARG A 58 -60.74 11.15 -24.41
N VAL A 59 -61.30 12.35 -24.53
CA VAL A 59 -60.68 13.58 -24.03
C VAL A 59 -60.50 13.52 -22.51
N ASP A 60 -61.52 13.05 -21.78
CA ASP A 60 -61.45 12.98 -20.31
C ASP A 60 -60.41 11.98 -19.80
N LEU A 61 -60.35 10.80 -20.41
CA LEU A 61 -59.32 9.79 -20.14
C LEU A 61 -57.91 10.30 -20.45
N PHE A 62 -57.74 11.01 -21.58
CA PHE A 62 -56.46 11.62 -21.93
C PHE A 62 -56.03 12.73 -20.96
N LEU A 63 -56.94 13.63 -20.57
CA LEU A 63 -56.63 14.70 -19.61
C LEU A 63 -56.24 14.15 -18.23
N THR A 64 -56.78 12.99 -17.85
CA THR A 64 -56.42 12.27 -16.63
C THR A 64 -54.99 11.70 -16.70
N GLU A 65 -54.65 11.03 -17.81
CA GLU A 65 -53.32 10.44 -18.06
C GLU A 65 -52.23 11.50 -18.30
N LEU A 66 -52.58 12.60 -18.98
CA LEU A 66 -51.69 13.70 -19.37
C LEU A 66 -50.91 14.24 -18.17
N ARG A 67 -51.56 14.35 -17.00
CA ARG A 67 -50.91 14.82 -15.77
C ARG A 67 -49.72 13.94 -15.40
N HIS A 68 -49.92 12.62 -15.29
CA HIS A 68 -48.86 11.70 -14.87
C HIS A 68 -47.69 11.65 -15.87
N ARG A 69 -47.96 11.76 -17.17
CA ARG A 69 -46.93 11.83 -18.21
C ARG A 69 -46.18 13.16 -18.20
N LEU A 70 -46.87 14.30 -18.03
CA LEU A 70 -46.24 15.62 -17.98
C LEU A 70 -45.38 15.79 -16.72
N ASP A 71 -45.84 15.30 -15.56
CA ASP A 71 -45.11 15.32 -14.30
C ASP A 71 -43.83 14.44 -14.38
N SER A 72 -43.89 13.33 -15.13
CA SER A 72 -42.72 12.48 -15.46
C SER A 72 -41.70 13.22 -16.35
N LEU A 73 -42.16 13.92 -17.38
CA LEU A 73 -41.32 14.75 -18.25
C LEU A 73 -40.69 15.94 -17.50
N GLU A 74 -41.41 16.58 -16.58
CA GLU A 74 -40.91 17.70 -15.77
C GLU A 74 -39.72 17.27 -14.89
N LYS A 75 -39.73 16.03 -14.37
CA LYS A 75 -38.56 15.46 -13.67
C LYS A 75 -37.34 15.30 -14.59
N TYR A 76 -37.48 14.70 -15.78
CA TYR A 76 -36.35 14.56 -16.71
C TYR A 76 -35.82 15.91 -17.23
N ARG A 77 -36.68 16.95 -17.26
CA ARG A 77 -36.28 18.33 -17.55
C ARG A 77 -35.46 18.94 -16.41
N GLN A 78 -35.87 18.75 -15.15
CA GLN A 78 -35.12 19.22 -13.97
C GLN A 78 -33.76 18.52 -13.83
N GLU A 79 -33.66 17.25 -14.21
CA GLU A 79 -32.38 16.51 -14.28
C GLU A 79 -31.47 16.98 -15.44
N SER A 80 -31.84 18.03 -16.19
CA SER A 80 -31.14 18.60 -17.34
C SER A 80 -30.94 17.66 -18.54
N VAL A 81 -31.66 16.54 -18.59
CA VAL A 81 -31.51 15.50 -19.63
C VAL A 81 -32.17 15.91 -20.95
N LEU A 82 -33.19 16.77 -20.92
CA LEU A 82 -33.82 17.34 -22.12
C LEU A 82 -33.34 18.78 -22.40
N SER A 83 -32.84 18.98 -23.62
CA SER A 83 -32.89 20.26 -24.32
C SER A 83 -34.12 20.27 -25.24
N LEU A 84 -34.98 21.29 -25.13
CA LEU A 84 -36.18 21.45 -25.95
C LEU A 84 -35.96 22.52 -27.03
N ASP A 85 -36.30 22.18 -28.27
CA ASP A 85 -36.32 23.14 -29.38
C ASP A 85 -37.47 24.15 -29.20
N ALA A 86 -37.39 25.34 -29.80
CA ALA A 86 -38.40 26.39 -29.67
C ALA A 86 -39.81 26.04 -30.20
N GLN A 87 -39.97 24.87 -30.83
CA GLN A 87 -41.27 24.27 -31.17
C GLN A 87 -41.77 23.32 -30.07
N LEU A 88 -40.88 22.56 -29.45
CA LEU A 88 -41.20 21.59 -28.39
C LEU A 88 -41.35 22.24 -27.00
N GLU A 89 -40.68 23.36 -26.76
CA GLU A 89 -40.95 24.20 -25.59
C GLU A 89 -42.38 24.77 -25.66
N ARG A 90 -42.80 25.24 -26.84
CA ARG A 90 -44.20 25.66 -27.09
C ARG A 90 -45.17 24.49 -26.95
N ALA A 91 -44.83 23.30 -27.46
CA ALA A 91 -45.65 22.10 -27.28
C ALA A 91 -45.77 21.69 -25.80
N TYR A 92 -44.70 21.75 -25.02
CA TYR A 92 -44.73 21.49 -23.58
C TYR A 92 -45.59 22.55 -22.84
N GLN A 93 -45.47 23.82 -23.20
CA GLN A 93 -46.32 24.88 -22.64
C GLN A 93 -47.80 24.72 -23.02
N ILE A 94 -48.11 24.28 -24.25
CA ILE A 94 -49.48 23.89 -24.67
C ILE A 94 -50.05 22.80 -23.74
N LEU A 95 -49.28 21.73 -23.52
CA LEU A 95 -49.70 20.60 -22.69
C LEU A 95 -49.91 21.03 -21.22
N ARG A 96 -49.04 21.92 -20.72
CA ARG A 96 -49.12 22.51 -19.38
C ARG A 96 -50.32 23.44 -19.22
N ASP A 97 -50.52 24.38 -20.14
CA ASP A 97 -51.64 25.33 -20.14
C ASP A 97 -52.99 24.59 -20.07
N VAL A 98 -53.16 23.52 -20.87
CA VAL A 98 -54.39 22.70 -20.84
C VAL A 98 -54.53 21.92 -19.53
N ARG A 99 -53.45 21.29 -19.02
CA ARG A 99 -53.46 20.59 -17.72
C ARG A 99 -53.91 21.53 -16.61
N ASP A 100 -53.33 22.72 -16.56
CA ASP A 100 -53.54 23.70 -15.49
C ASP A 100 -54.95 24.34 -15.61
N SER A 101 -55.43 24.61 -16.82
CA SER A 101 -56.81 25.11 -17.08
C SER A 101 -57.91 24.07 -16.78
N CYS A 102 -57.67 22.78 -17.01
CA CYS A 102 -58.64 21.71 -16.68
C CYS A 102 -58.61 21.30 -15.19
N SER A 103 -57.58 21.70 -14.44
CA SER A 103 -57.34 21.33 -13.04
C SER A 103 -58.50 21.62 -12.06
N PRO A 104 -59.24 22.76 -12.13
CA PRO A 104 -60.26 23.10 -11.13
C PRO A 104 -61.48 22.16 -11.09
N TYR A 105 -61.76 21.44 -12.17
CA TYR A 105 -62.97 20.62 -12.31
C TYR A 105 -62.75 19.14 -11.97
N ASN A 106 -61.64 18.80 -11.32
CA ASN A 106 -61.12 17.44 -11.25
C ASN A 106 -61.63 16.62 -10.05
N SER A 107 -62.96 16.51 -9.95
CA SER A 107 -63.66 15.56 -9.06
C SER A 107 -64.18 14.36 -9.88
N GLY A 108 -64.17 13.18 -9.27
CA GLY A 108 -64.41 11.89 -9.95
C GLY A 108 -65.88 11.52 -10.21
N GLU A 109 -66.80 12.48 -10.30
CA GLU A 109 -68.19 12.20 -10.66
C GLU A 109 -68.34 12.06 -12.17
N LEU A 110 -68.79 10.88 -12.64
CA LEU A 110 -68.94 10.55 -14.06
C LEU A 110 -70.21 11.17 -14.69
N LEU A 111 -70.53 12.41 -14.30
CA LEU A 111 -71.70 13.15 -14.77
C LEU A 111 -71.42 13.76 -16.16
N TRP A 112 -72.28 13.41 -17.12
CA TRP A 112 -72.17 13.73 -18.55
C TRP A 112 -71.75 15.16 -18.92
N GLY A 113 -72.24 16.15 -18.16
CA GLY A 113 -71.88 17.56 -18.37
C GLY A 113 -70.40 17.86 -18.16
N ALA A 114 -69.74 17.20 -17.21
CA ALA A 114 -68.35 17.48 -16.84
C ALA A 114 -67.37 17.13 -17.98
N ALA A 115 -67.53 15.97 -18.62
CA ALA A 115 -66.67 15.57 -19.75
C ALA A 115 -66.84 16.51 -20.95
N ARG A 116 -68.08 16.93 -21.26
CA ARG A 116 -68.36 17.90 -22.32
C ARG A 116 -67.79 19.30 -21.99
N GLN A 117 -67.82 19.71 -20.72
CA GLN A 117 -67.25 20.98 -20.26
C GLN A 117 -65.72 20.97 -20.25
N ARG A 118 -65.07 19.88 -19.83
CA ARG A 118 -63.60 19.70 -19.93
C ARG A 118 -63.15 19.70 -21.39
N ALA A 119 -63.91 19.07 -22.29
CA ALA A 119 -63.67 19.16 -23.73
C ALA A 119 -63.89 20.58 -24.30
N ASN A 120 -64.80 21.37 -23.73
CA ASN A 120 -64.94 22.79 -24.09
C ASN A 120 -63.71 23.59 -23.69
N ILE A 121 -63.22 23.43 -22.45
CA ILE A 121 -62.01 24.09 -21.97
C ILE A 121 -60.79 23.70 -22.82
N LEU A 122 -60.67 22.44 -23.24
CA LEU A 122 -59.64 21.98 -24.18
C LEU A 122 -59.72 22.74 -25.52
N VAL A 123 -60.87 22.72 -26.19
CA VAL A 123 -61.04 23.37 -27.51
C VAL A 123 -60.86 24.88 -27.41
N GLU A 124 -61.44 25.52 -26.39
CA GLU A 124 -61.31 26.95 -26.13
C GLU A 124 -59.86 27.36 -25.84
N THR A 125 -59.10 26.55 -25.10
CA THR A 125 -57.65 26.80 -24.85
C THR A 125 -56.83 26.65 -26.14
N MET A 126 -57.18 25.70 -27.02
CA MET A 126 -56.52 25.53 -28.32
C MET A 126 -56.86 26.67 -29.28
N GLU A 127 -58.13 27.06 -29.42
CA GLU A 127 -58.54 28.16 -30.30
C GLU A 127 -58.03 29.52 -29.81
N SER A 128 -58.16 29.81 -28.52
CA SER A 128 -57.79 31.11 -27.92
C SER A 128 -56.28 31.40 -28.02
N ARG A 129 -55.42 30.39 -27.82
CA ARG A 129 -53.96 30.56 -27.79
C ARG A 129 -53.23 30.07 -29.04
N TYR A 130 -53.82 29.15 -29.81
CA TYR A 130 -53.15 28.42 -30.90
C TYR A 130 -54.05 28.25 -32.15
N ASN A 131 -54.89 29.26 -32.42
CA ASN A 131 -55.85 29.30 -33.54
C ASN A 131 -55.26 28.91 -34.91
N ASP A 132 -53.99 29.26 -35.17
CA ASP A 132 -53.26 28.94 -36.41
C ASP A 132 -53.10 27.42 -36.68
N LEU A 133 -53.31 26.58 -35.66
CA LEU A 133 -53.18 25.12 -35.74
C LEU A 133 -54.52 24.38 -35.87
N MET A 134 -55.65 25.08 -35.87
CA MET A 134 -57.00 24.48 -35.80
C MET A 134 -57.84 24.75 -37.07
N PRO A 135 -58.51 23.72 -37.64
CA PRO A 135 -59.42 23.92 -38.78
C PRO A 135 -60.63 24.81 -38.41
N THR A 136 -60.77 25.96 -39.07
CA THR A 136 -61.76 26.99 -38.70
C THR A 136 -63.23 26.64 -38.99
N ARG A 137 -63.50 25.49 -39.63
CA ARG A 137 -64.85 25.06 -40.07
C ARG A 137 -65.14 23.57 -39.81
N GLU A 138 -65.01 23.17 -38.56
CA GLU A 138 -65.35 21.82 -38.07
C GLU A 138 -66.36 21.87 -36.91
N THR A 139 -67.07 20.77 -36.66
CA THR A 139 -67.96 20.66 -35.50
C THR A 139 -67.16 20.58 -34.20
N PHE A 140 -67.80 20.92 -33.08
CA PHE A 140 -67.18 20.91 -31.75
C PHE A 140 -66.49 19.57 -31.39
N GLU A 141 -67.11 18.44 -31.77
CA GLU A 141 -66.58 17.09 -31.58
C GLU A 141 -65.33 16.83 -32.44
N GLN A 142 -65.33 17.28 -33.70
CA GLN A 142 -64.19 17.17 -34.60
C GLN A 142 -62.99 17.97 -34.07
N LYS A 143 -63.23 19.21 -33.62
CA LYS A 143 -62.20 20.05 -32.97
C LYS A 143 -61.65 19.44 -31.69
N ALA A 144 -62.49 18.85 -30.84
CA ALA A 144 -62.04 18.13 -29.65
C ALA A 144 -61.17 16.91 -30.02
N GLN A 145 -61.54 16.17 -31.07
CA GLN A 145 -60.76 15.03 -31.57
C GLN A 145 -59.44 15.45 -32.26
N ALA A 146 -59.40 16.60 -32.94
CA ALA A 146 -58.20 17.16 -33.53
C ALA A 146 -57.20 17.61 -32.44
N SER A 147 -57.68 18.36 -31.45
CA SER A 147 -56.91 18.82 -30.28
C SER A 147 -56.25 17.64 -29.55
N LEU A 148 -57.04 16.60 -29.27
CA LEU A 148 -56.59 15.36 -28.64
C LEU A 148 -55.41 14.69 -29.39
N ARG A 149 -55.54 14.55 -30.72
CA ARG A 149 -54.51 13.93 -31.57
C ARG A 149 -53.22 14.73 -31.61
N LEU A 150 -53.33 16.07 -31.67
CA LEU A 150 -52.18 16.96 -31.68
C LEU A 150 -51.40 16.87 -30.35
N MET A 151 -52.11 16.91 -29.22
CA MET A 151 -51.50 16.78 -27.90
C MET A 151 -50.82 15.43 -27.66
N GLU A 152 -51.45 14.30 -28.01
CA GLU A 152 -50.83 12.96 -27.90
C GLU A 152 -49.56 12.86 -28.77
N SER A 153 -49.55 13.47 -29.96
CA SER A 153 -48.37 13.46 -30.84
C SER A 153 -47.18 14.22 -30.24
N TYR A 154 -47.42 15.41 -29.69
CA TYR A 154 -46.39 16.20 -29.00
C TYR A 154 -45.88 15.50 -27.73
N LEU A 155 -46.77 14.90 -26.95
CA LEU A 155 -46.40 14.15 -25.75
C LEU A 155 -45.51 12.93 -26.11
N THR A 156 -45.87 12.21 -27.16
CA THR A 156 -45.09 11.08 -27.70
C THR A 156 -43.71 11.51 -28.20
N GLU A 157 -43.59 12.66 -28.88
CA GLU A 157 -42.28 13.17 -29.33
C GLU A 157 -41.38 13.55 -28.15
N LEU A 158 -41.93 14.22 -27.12
CA LEU A 158 -41.20 14.57 -25.90
C LEU A 158 -40.68 13.31 -25.17
N GLU A 159 -41.54 12.30 -24.98
CA GLU A 159 -41.17 11.04 -24.32
C GLU A 159 -40.12 10.24 -25.09
N THR A 160 -40.24 10.15 -26.42
CA THR A 160 -39.27 9.40 -27.26
C THR A 160 -37.91 10.09 -27.36
N ARG A 161 -37.86 11.43 -27.38
CA ARG A 161 -36.61 12.20 -27.26
C ARG A 161 -35.96 11.98 -25.89
N ALA A 162 -36.72 12.03 -24.80
CA ALA A 162 -36.22 11.80 -23.43
C ALA A 162 -35.56 10.40 -23.29
N HIS A 163 -36.25 9.34 -23.74
CA HIS A 163 -35.74 7.98 -23.68
C HIS A 163 -34.48 7.78 -24.54
N THR A 164 -34.48 8.34 -25.76
CA THR A 164 -33.31 8.28 -26.66
C THR A 164 -32.08 8.94 -26.02
N ARG A 165 -32.24 10.13 -25.44
CA ARG A 165 -31.12 10.86 -24.82
C ARG A 165 -30.58 10.17 -23.57
N ARG A 166 -31.48 9.64 -22.72
CA ARG A 166 -31.10 8.82 -21.56
C ARG A 166 -30.32 7.56 -21.98
N LYS A 167 -30.72 6.88 -23.05
CA LYS A 167 -30.00 5.71 -23.57
C LYS A 167 -28.60 6.08 -24.06
N GLN A 168 -28.45 7.16 -24.85
CA GLN A 168 -27.15 7.64 -25.32
C GLN A 168 -26.18 7.96 -24.16
N LEU A 169 -26.66 8.64 -23.12
CA LEU A 169 -25.84 8.97 -21.95
C LEU A 169 -25.34 7.71 -21.23
N ILE A 170 -26.24 6.75 -20.97
CA ILE A 170 -25.90 5.47 -20.32
C ILE A 170 -24.88 4.68 -21.17
N ASP A 171 -25.12 4.54 -22.47
CA ASP A 171 -24.25 3.83 -23.41
C ASP A 171 -22.83 4.45 -23.48
N SER A 172 -22.77 5.79 -23.56
CA SER A 172 -21.49 6.53 -23.53
C SER A 172 -20.77 6.44 -22.18
N GLY A 173 -21.51 6.24 -21.09
CA GLY A 173 -20.96 6.01 -19.75
C GLY A 173 -20.33 4.63 -19.64
N TRP A 174 -21.06 3.58 -20.04
CA TRP A 174 -20.54 2.21 -20.08
C TRP A 174 -19.30 2.09 -20.96
N LYS A 175 -19.31 2.68 -22.16
CA LYS A 175 -18.15 2.66 -23.04
C LYS A 175 -16.91 3.28 -22.38
N LYS A 176 -17.03 4.45 -21.74
CA LYS A 176 -15.89 5.07 -21.03
C LYS A 176 -15.36 4.23 -19.87
N VAL A 177 -16.24 3.49 -19.19
CA VAL A 177 -15.82 2.54 -18.14
C VAL A 177 -15.08 1.35 -18.74
N ASP A 178 -15.55 0.79 -19.85
CA ASP A 178 -14.92 -0.34 -20.54
C ASP A 178 -13.55 0.06 -21.14
N ASP A 179 -13.48 1.20 -21.85
CA ASP A 179 -12.23 1.81 -22.35
C ASP A 179 -11.21 2.01 -21.19
N SER A 180 -11.68 2.46 -20.02
CA SER A 180 -10.83 2.67 -18.83
C SER A 180 -10.40 1.36 -18.14
N LEU A 181 -11.24 0.32 -18.17
CA LEU A 181 -10.91 -1.00 -17.63
C LEU A 181 -9.90 -1.71 -18.53
N ALA A 182 -10.04 -1.60 -19.85
CA ALA A 182 -9.08 -2.12 -20.82
C ALA A 182 -7.68 -1.50 -20.63
N ALA A 183 -7.59 -0.17 -20.57
CA ALA A 183 -6.32 0.52 -20.32
C ALA A 183 -5.70 0.16 -18.95
N THR A 184 -6.52 0.01 -17.90
CA THR A 184 -6.05 -0.43 -16.58
C THR A 184 -5.50 -1.86 -16.62
N ARG A 185 -6.16 -2.75 -17.36
CA ARG A 185 -5.73 -4.13 -17.55
C ARG A 185 -4.41 -4.23 -18.32
N GLU A 186 -4.27 -3.49 -19.41
CA GLU A 186 -3.05 -3.45 -20.24
C GLU A 186 -1.82 -3.03 -19.40
N ILE A 187 -1.96 -2.01 -18.56
CA ILE A 187 -0.89 -1.56 -17.64
C ILE A 187 -0.53 -2.65 -16.61
N ILE A 188 -1.50 -3.42 -16.12
CA ILE A 188 -1.28 -4.53 -15.17
C ILE A 188 -0.59 -5.71 -15.86
N GLU A 189 -1.04 -6.07 -17.07
CA GLU A 189 -0.45 -7.17 -17.86
C GLU A 189 0.99 -6.81 -18.28
N GLU A 190 1.26 -5.60 -18.77
CA GLU A 190 2.63 -5.11 -19.00
C GLU A 190 3.50 -5.17 -17.73
N GLY A 191 2.95 -4.76 -16.57
CA GLY A 191 3.67 -4.75 -15.30
C GLY A 191 4.05 -6.16 -14.84
N PHE A 192 3.15 -7.12 -15.01
CA PHE A 192 3.38 -8.54 -14.72
C PHE A 192 4.42 -9.15 -15.67
N ASP A 193 4.33 -8.87 -16.97
CA ASP A 193 5.26 -9.32 -18.00
C ASP A 193 6.69 -8.79 -17.81
N LYS A 194 6.82 -7.55 -17.31
CA LYS A 194 8.11 -6.93 -16.95
C LYS A 194 8.67 -7.56 -15.67
N ALA A 195 7.82 -7.93 -14.71
CA ALA A 195 8.22 -8.62 -13.50
C ALA A 195 8.70 -10.05 -13.77
N LEU A 196 7.98 -10.83 -14.60
CA LEU A 196 8.38 -12.18 -15.01
C LEU A 196 9.74 -12.19 -15.71
N ARG A 197 9.92 -11.34 -16.71
CA ARG A 197 11.20 -11.21 -17.42
C ARG A 197 12.35 -10.80 -16.48
N ALA A 198 12.08 -9.98 -15.47
CA ALA A 198 13.07 -9.65 -14.44
C ALA A 198 13.39 -10.83 -13.50
N THR A 199 12.43 -11.71 -13.19
CA THR A 199 12.71 -12.93 -12.41
C THR A 199 13.48 -13.98 -13.20
N ASP A 200 13.21 -14.14 -14.50
CA ASP A 200 13.90 -15.11 -15.35
C ASP A 200 15.37 -14.72 -15.57
N LEU A 201 15.64 -13.45 -15.92
CA LEU A 201 17.00 -12.91 -16.03
C LEU A 201 17.77 -12.99 -14.70
N LEU A 202 17.07 -12.83 -13.56
CA LEU A 202 17.68 -13.02 -12.25
C LEU A 202 18.04 -14.49 -11.99
N ALA A 203 17.17 -15.44 -12.34
CA ALA A 203 17.44 -16.87 -12.21
C ALA A 203 18.61 -17.33 -13.10
N GLU A 204 18.67 -16.85 -14.35
CA GLU A 204 19.78 -17.09 -15.28
C GLU A 204 21.09 -16.56 -14.70
N SER A 205 21.15 -15.28 -14.28
CA SER A 205 22.37 -14.69 -13.70
C SER A 205 22.83 -15.38 -12.40
N ILE A 206 21.91 -15.85 -11.56
CA ILE A 206 22.23 -16.69 -10.39
C ILE A 206 22.84 -18.04 -10.82
N SER A 207 22.31 -18.68 -11.85
CA SER A 207 22.86 -19.96 -12.36
C SER A 207 24.26 -19.79 -12.95
N HIS A 208 24.51 -18.70 -13.70
CA HIS A 208 25.83 -18.35 -14.21
C HIS A 208 26.82 -18.12 -13.06
N ALA A 209 26.46 -17.28 -12.08
CA ALA A 209 27.30 -16.98 -10.92
C ALA A 209 27.65 -18.25 -10.11
N LEU A 210 26.73 -19.21 -9.98
CA LEU A 210 27.00 -20.51 -9.35
C LEU A 210 27.95 -21.39 -10.19
N SER A 211 27.83 -21.41 -11.52
CA SER A 211 28.78 -22.13 -12.39
C SER A 211 30.19 -21.58 -12.24
N ARG A 212 30.33 -20.25 -12.36
CA ARG A 212 31.60 -19.53 -12.19
C ARG A 212 32.21 -19.76 -10.80
N ALA A 213 31.41 -19.71 -9.74
CA ALA A 213 31.87 -20.01 -8.39
C ALA A 213 32.27 -21.48 -8.20
N SER A 214 31.70 -22.43 -8.94
CA SER A 214 32.14 -23.83 -8.91
C SER A 214 33.51 -24.03 -9.60
N GLU A 215 33.82 -23.22 -10.62
CA GLU A 215 35.09 -23.24 -11.36
C GLU A 215 36.22 -22.53 -10.59
N THR A 216 35.98 -21.30 -10.14
CA THR A 216 37.04 -20.41 -9.61
C THR A 216 37.04 -20.28 -8.09
N ARG A 217 36.02 -20.81 -7.39
CA ARG A 217 35.67 -20.59 -5.96
C ARG A 217 35.33 -19.14 -5.59
N LEU A 218 36.11 -18.17 -6.07
CA LEU A 218 35.87 -16.74 -5.89
C LEU A 218 35.59 -16.10 -7.24
N ILE A 219 34.56 -15.26 -7.30
CA ILE A 219 34.11 -14.60 -8.53
C ILE A 219 34.38 -13.08 -8.48
N THR A 220 34.23 -12.42 -9.62
CA THR A 220 34.40 -10.95 -9.75
C THR A 220 33.07 -10.23 -9.50
N TYR A 221 33.15 -8.89 -9.36
CA TYR A 221 31.96 -8.04 -9.29
C TYR A 221 31.03 -8.23 -10.50
N ASP A 222 31.58 -8.51 -11.68
CA ASP A 222 30.84 -8.65 -12.91
C ASP A 222 30.24 -10.04 -13.16
N ASP A 223 30.69 -11.07 -12.43
CA ASP A 223 30.03 -12.37 -12.39
C ASP A 223 28.77 -12.36 -11.50
N LEU A 224 28.61 -11.39 -10.58
CA LEU A 224 27.51 -11.37 -9.60
C LEU A 224 26.14 -11.05 -10.21
N PRO A 225 25.04 -11.64 -9.69
CA PRO A 225 23.69 -11.17 -9.97
C PRO A 225 23.45 -9.79 -9.33
N ILE A 226 22.65 -8.94 -9.97
CA ILE A 226 22.46 -7.52 -9.60
C ILE A 226 22.18 -7.29 -8.10
N PRO A 227 21.32 -8.06 -7.40
CA PRO A 227 21.04 -7.84 -5.98
C PRO A 227 22.22 -8.02 -5.00
N TRP A 228 23.34 -8.63 -5.44
CA TRP A 228 24.54 -8.83 -4.62
C TRP A 228 25.64 -7.79 -4.89
N ARG A 229 25.47 -6.92 -5.90
CA ARG A 229 26.50 -5.97 -6.40
C ARG A 229 26.70 -4.72 -5.53
N ASN A 230 26.89 -4.92 -4.23
CA ASN A 230 26.82 -3.88 -3.18
C ASN A 230 27.87 -2.74 -3.26
N ASN A 231 29.04 -2.96 -3.85
CA ASN A 231 30.10 -1.93 -3.94
C ASN A 231 30.93 -2.09 -5.23
N PRO A 232 30.78 -1.21 -6.24
CA PRO A 232 31.48 -1.32 -7.53
C PRO A 232 32.98 -1.05 -7.48
N HIS A 233 33.51 -0.66 -6.31
CA HIS A 233 34.94 -0.42 -6.11
C HIS A 233 35.70 -1.66 -5.60
N ILE A 234 34.96 -2.69 -5.15
CA ILE A 234 35.49 -4.00 -4.78
C ILE A 234 35.30 -4.91 -5.99
N LEU A 235 36.40 -5.35 -6.61
CA LEU A 235 36.35 -5.96 -7.95
C LEU A 235 36.39 -7.49 -7.93
N ARG A 236 37.00 -8.08 -6.90
CA ARG A 236 37.29 -9.52 -6.81
C ARG A 236 37.03 -10.08 -5.41
N GLY A 237 37.23 -11.39 -5.27
CA GLY A 237 37.22 -12.07 -3.98
C GLY A 237 35.84 -12.44 -3.45
N TYR A 238 34.77 -12.26 -4.24
CA TYR A 238 33.40 -12.57 -3.84
C TYR A 238 33.17 -14.08 -3.71
N ARG A 239 32.43 -14.47 -2.67
CA ARG A 239 31.92 -15.84 -2.50
C ARG A 239 30.48 -15.90 -3.03
N PHE A 240 30.14 -16.96 -3.74
CA PHE A 240 28.76 -17.27 -4.13
C PHE A 240 28.49 -18.76 -3.92
N ASN A 241 27.50 -19.08 -3.09
CA ASN A 241 27.29 -20.39 -2.48
C ASN A 241 25.84 -20.84 -2.65
N LYS A 242 25.62 -22.13 -2.91
CA LYS A 242 24.28 -22.72 -3.08
C LYS A 242 23.66 -23.11 -1.74
N THR A 243 24.45 -23.57 -0.76
CA THR A 243 23.93 -24.02 0.54
C THR A 243 24.42 -23.19 1.73
N LYS A 244 23.67 -23.27 2.83
CA LYS A 244 24.01 -22.62 4.10
C LYS A 244 25.31 -23.17 4.70
N ILE A 245 25.61 -24.45 4.43
CA ILE A 245 26.83 -25.13 4.91
C ILE A 245 28.05 -24.64 4.13
N GLU A 246 27.92 -24.43 2.81
CA GLU A 246 28.97 -23.74 2.02
C GLU A 246 29.22 -22.32 2.53
N CYS A 247 28.16 -21.56 2.84
CA CYS A 247 28.30 -20.21 3.41
C CYS A 247 29.13 -20.22 4.71
N VAL A 248 28.78 -21.08 5.67
CA VAL A 248 29.52 -21.21 6.95
C VAL A 248 30.93 -21.73 6.72
N THR A 249 31.13 -22.82 5.98
CA THR A 249 32.49 -23.37 5.75
C THR A 249 33.38 -22.44 4.91
N SER A 250 32.80 -21.53 4.13
CA SER A 250 33.56 -20.52 3.39
C SER A 250 34.14 -19.40 4.27
N MET A 251 33.67 -19.22 5.50
CA MET A 251 34.20 -18.20 6.43
C MET A 251 35.66 -18.46 6.86
N PHE A 252 36.10 -19.72 6.78
CA PHE A 252 37.46 -20.19 7.08
C PHE A 252 38.39 -20.12 5.86
N ARG A 253 38.01 -19.41 4.80
CA ARG A 253 38.75 -19.29 3.54
C ARG A 253 38.92 -17.81 3.18
N PRO A 254 40.05 -17.39 2.59
CA PRO A 254 40.23 -16.02 2.12
C PRO A 254 39.17 -15.61 1.10
N SER A 255 38.61 -14.43 1.30
CA SER A 255 37.58 -13.76 0.48
C SER A 255 37.53 -12.28 0.86
N ASN A 256 36.82 -11.46 0.08
CA ASN A 256 36.61 -10.04 0.40
C ASN A 256 35.86 -9.81 1.73
N GLU A 257 35.10 -10.81 2.20
CA GLU A 257 34.38 -10.77 3.47
C GLU A 257 35.18 -11.28 4.68
N THR A 258 36.38 -11.83 4.47
CA THR A 258 37.16 -12.46 5.56
C THR A 258 37.50 -11.46 6.67
N PHE A 259 37.88 -10.22 6.34
CA PHE A 259 38.12 -9.21 7.38
C PHE A 259 36.84 -8.84 8.13
N ASN A 260 35.71 -8.69 7.45
CA ASN A 260 34.43 -8.32 8.07
C ASN A 260 33.95 -9.41 9.04
N ILE A 261 34.07 -10.68 8.66
CA ILE A 261 33.73 -11.81 9.54
C ILE A 261 34.65 -11.83 10.78
N TRP A 262 35.98 -11.78 10.57
CA TRP A 262 36.94 -12.05 11.65
C TRP A 262 37.23 -10.84 12.54
N SER A 263 37.07 -9.60 12.08
CA SER A 263 37.20 -8.41 12.93
C SER A 263 36.09 -8.32 13.97
N HIS A 264 34.82 -8.56 13.59
CA HIS A 264 33.73 -8.71 14.55
C HIS A 264 33.81 -10.02 15.36
N GLY A 265 34.37 -11.10 14.80
CA GLY A 265 34.66 -12.34 15.55
C GLY A 265 35.68 -12.14 16.69
N ILE A 266 36.80 -11.47 16.42
CA ILE A 266 37.79 -11.07 17.43
C ILE A 266 37.18 -10.04 18.39
N GLY A 267 36.41 -9.07 17.86
CA GLY A 267 35.68 -8.10 18.66
C GLY A 267 34.74 -8.74 19.68
N LEU A 268 34.03 -9.82 19.31
CA LEU A 268 33.16 -10.57 20.21
C LEU A 268 33.95 -11.17 21.38
N MET A 269 35.12 -11.77 21.11
CA MET A 269 35.99 -12.31 22.15
C MET A 269 36.54 -11.22 23.08
N ILE A 270 36.86 -10.04 22.54
CA ILE A 270 37.27 -8.87 23.33
C ILE A 270 36.12 -8.39 24.21
N VAL A 271 34.91 -8.21 23.67
CA VAL A 271 33.74 -7.75 24.44
C VAL A 271 33.34 -8.76 25.52
N LEU A 272 33.45 -10.07 25.25
CA LEU A 272 33.24 -11.12 26.25
C LEU A 272 34.29 -11.05 27.36
N ALA A 273 35.58 -10.85 27.03
CA ALA A 273 36.63 -10.65 28.03
C ALA A 273 36.40 -9.38 28.87
N VAL A 274 35.92 -8.28 28.26
CA VAL A 274 35.55 -7.07 29.00
C VAL A 274 34.35 -7.33 29.92
N ALA A 275 33.31 -7.99 29.43
CA ALA A 275 32.09 -8.25 30.20
C ALA A 275 32.30 -9.21 31.39
N PHE A 276 33.11 -10.25 31.23
CA PHE A 276 33.28 -11.33 32.23
C PHE A 276 34.58 -11.27 33.05
N TYR A 277 35.58 -10.49 32.64
CA TYR A 277 36.84 -10.34 33.38
C TYR A 277 37.11 -8.88 33.78
N TYR A 278 37.30 -7.97 32.81
CA TYR A 278 37.72 -6.59 33.12
C TYR A 278 36.65 -5.76 33.85
N TYR A 279 35.36 -5.95 33.54
CA TYR A 279 34.28 -5.25 34.25
C TYR A 279 34.11 -5.74 35.70
N PRO A 280 34.00 -7.06 35.99
CA PRO A 280 34.02 -7.55 37.38
C PRO A 280 35.27 -7.19 38.18
N ALA A 281 36.43 -7.06 37.52
CA ALA A 281 37.69 -6.64 38.14
C ALA A 281 37.85 -5.10 38.27
N SER A 282 36.90 -4.30 37.78
CA SER A 282 36.96 -2.84 37.89
C SER A 282 36.67 -2.34 39.31
N SER A 283 37.27 -1.22 39.71
CA SER A 283 36.97 -0.53 40.97
C SER A 283 35.51 -0.08 41.09
N THR A 284 34.83 0.04 39.95
CA THR A 284 33.40 0.40 39.83
C THR A 284 32.49 -0.74 40.28
N PHE A 285 32.84 -2.00 39.98
CA PHE A 285 31.93 -3.14 40.14
C PHE A 285 31.54 -3.45 41.60
N PRO A 286 32.43 -3.36 42.62
CA PRO A 286 32.04 -3.50 44.03
C PRO A 286 31.08 -2.41 44.54
N LEU A 287 31.00 -1.26 43.86
CA LEU A 287 30.12 -0.15 44.20
C LEU A 287 28.76 -0.24 43.47
N SER A 288 28.68 -1.00 42.38
CA SER A 288 27.50 -1.14 41.52
C SER A 288 26.34 -1.83 42.23
N SER A 289 25.14 -1.25 42.16
CA SER A 289 23.91 -1.93 42.58
C SER A 289 23.54 -3.05 41.58
N LYS A 290 22.58 -3.91 41.96
CA LYS A 290 22.02 -4.92 41.06
C LYS A 290 21.45 -4.32 39.76
N TRP A 291 20.96 -3.08 39.80
CA TRP A 291 20.46 -2.38 38.63
C TRP A 291 21.59 -1.84 37.74
N ASP A 292 22.69 -1.34 38.32
CA ASP A 292 23.87 -0.91 37.56
C ASP A 292 24.52 -2.10 36.83
N VAL A 293 24.63 -3.23 37.52
CA VAL A 293 25.10 -4.50 36.91
C VAL A 293 24.15 -4.96 35.79
N LEU A 294 22.82 -4.85 35.97
CA LEU A 294 21.86 -5.19 34.91
C LEU A 294 21.98 -4.26 33.70
N ILE A 295 22.17 -2.95 33.90
CA ILE A 295 22.34 -1.97 32.84
C ILE A 295 23.64 -2.22 32.07
N ALA A 296 24.76 -2.45 32.77
CA ALA A 296 26.02 -2.85 32.13
C ALA A 296 25.89 -4.17 31.35
N ALA A 297 25.25 -5.19 31.95
CA ALA A 297 24.98 -6.47 31.29
C ALA A 297 24.08 -6.32 30.06
N SER A 298 23.12 -5.38 30.07
CA SER A 298 22.28 -5.09 28.90
C SER A 298 23.07 -4.48 27.75
N PHE A 299 24.04 -3.59 28.05
CA PHE A 299 24.97 -3.03 27.07
C PHE A 299 25.89 -4.11 26.49
N PHE A 300 26.54 -4.93 27.34
CA PHE A 300 27.40 -6.02 26.86
C PHE A 300 26.62 -7.08 26.07
N GLY A 301 25.41 -7.46 26.52
CA GLY A 301 24.53 -8.36 25.79
C GLY A 301 24.14 -7.80 24.42
N ALA A 302 23.84 -6.50 24.33
CA ALA A 302 23.54 -5.84 23.07
C ALA A 302 24.76 -5.73 22.14
N ALA A 303 25.95 -5.48 22.67
CA ALA A 303 27.22 -5.46 21.93
C ALA A 303 27.55 -6.86 21.37
N CYS A 304 27.52 -7.90 22.20
CA CYS A 304 27.71 -9.28 21.76
C CYS A 304 26.68 -9.68 20.70
N LYS A 305 25.38 -9.34 20.91
CA LYS A 305 24.33 -9.55 19.90
C LYS A 305 24.66 -8.86 18.58
N CYS A 306 25.05 -7.59 18.60
CA CYS A 306 25.38 -6.83 17.39
C CYS A 306 26.52 -7.49 16.59
N LEU A 307 27.60 -7.89 17.27
CA LEU A 307 28.74 -8.54 16.64
C LEU A 307 28.35 -9.91 16.06
N ILE A 308 27.55 -10.72 16.79
CA ILE A 308 27.03 -12.01 16.31
C ILE A 308 26.12 -11.83 15.08
N CYS A 309 25.18 -10.87 15.12
CA CYS A 309 24.31 -10.55 14.00
C CYS A 309 25.09 -10.17 12.73
N SER A 310 26.17 -9.40 12.90
CA SER A 310 27.04 -8.98 11.80
C SER A 310 27.90 -10.14 11.25
N ILE A 311 28.45 -11.00 12.12
CA ILE A 311 29.15 -12.25 11.71
C ILE A 311 28.19 -13.14 10.91
N MET A 312 26.94 -13.30 11.36
CA MET A 312 25.91 -14.08 10.64
C MET A 312 25.63 -13.49 9.26
N TRP A 313 25.43 -12.16 9.15
CA TRP A 313 25.25 -11.47 7.88
C TRP A 313 26.43 -11.66 6.93
N HIS A 314 27.64 -11.30 7.35
CA HIS A 314 28.83 -11.39 6.51
C HIS A 314 29.21 -12.84 6.17
N THR A 315 28.83 -13.83 6.98
CA THR A 315 28.94 -15.25 6.60
C THR A 315 27.94 -15.61 5.49
N MET A 316 26.68 -15.24 5.66
CA MET A 316 25.53 -15.70 4.87
C MET A 316 25.22 -14.85 3.62
N ASN A 317 25.77 -13.65 3.47
CA ASN A 317 25.53 -12.78 2.32
C ASN A 317 25.94 -13.38 0.96
N SER A 318 26.79 -14.42 1.00
CA SER A 318 27.20 -15.23 -0.15
C SER A 318 26.17 -16.26 -0.63
N ILE A 319 25.01 -16.41 0.04
CA ILE A 319 23.98 -17.36 -0.40
C ILE A 319 23.28 -16.89 -1.68
N ALA A 320 23.03 -17.80 -2.62
CA ALA A 320 22.29 -17.55 -3.86
C ALA A 320 20.76 -17.34 -3.66
N ASP A 321 20.24 -17.63 -2.47
CA ASP A 321 18.84 -17.36 -2.09
C ASP A 321 18.69 -15.88 -1.69
N LYS A 322 18.15 -15.06 -2.60
CA LYS A 322 17.89 -13.64 -2.37
C LYS A 322 17.08 -13.39 -1.09
N CYS A 323 16.02 -14.15 -0.86
CA CYS A 323 15.12 -13.95 0.28
C CYS A 323 15.84 -14.23 1.60
N LEU A 324 16.69 -15.26 1.63
CA LEU A 324 17.52 -15.55 2.79
C LEU A 324 18.62 -14.51 3.00
N MET A 325 19.26 -14.03 1.93
CA MET A 325 20.23 -12.92 2.00
C MET A 325 19.59 -11.66 2.63
N GLU A 326 18.46 -11.19 2.10
CA GLU A 326 17.78 -9.99 2.58
C GLU A 326 17.34 -10.12 4.05
N ARG A 327 16.95 -11.32 4.49
CA ARG A 327 16.65 -11.60 5.90
C ARG A 327 17.89 -11.49 6.79
N PHE A 328 19.05 -11.99 6.37
CA PHE A 328 20.29 -11.83 7.15
C PHE A 328 20.80 -10.38 7.18
N ALA A 329 20.56 -9.56 6.15
CA ALA A 329 20.82 -8.11 6.23
C ALA A 329 19.95 -7.45 7.32
N CYS A 330 18.67 -7.83 7.42
CA CYS A 330 17.79 -7.35 8.49
C CYS A 330 18.26 -7.80 9.90
N VAL A 331 18.87 -8.99 10.03
CA VAL A 331 19.49 -9.43 11.29
C VAL A 331 20.57 -8.45 11.75
N ASP A 332 21.50 -8.07 10.87
CA ASP A 332 22.59 -7.12 11.18
C ASP A 332 22.04 -5.75 11.61
N TYR A 333 21.08 -5.19 10.86
CA TYR A 333 20.44 -3.92 11.20
C TYR A 333 19.76 -3.95 12.58
N THR A 334 19.14 -5.07 12.99
CA THR A 334 18.60 -5.19 14.36
C THR A 334 19.67 -5.43 15.43
N GLY A 335 20.88 -5.85 15.05
CA GLY A 335 22.05 -5.81 15.92
C GLY A 335 22.39 -4.37 16.29
N ILE A 336 22.61 -3.53 15.27
CA ILE A 336 22.97 -2.12 15.39
C ILE A 336 21.89 -1.34 16.17
N SER A 337 20.61 -1.44 15.79
CA SER A 337 19.51 -0.75 16.49
C SER A 337 19.46 -1.05 17.99
N PHE A 338 19.76 -2.30 18.38
CA PHE A 338 19.69 -2.74 19.78
C PHE A 338 20.91 -2.28 20.59
N LEU A 339 22.12 -2.28 19.99
CA LEU A 339 23.32 -1.70 20.58
C LEU A 339 23.18 -0.19 20.82
N VAL A 340 22.64 0.55 19.85
CA VAL A 340 22.37 1.99 19.99
C VAL A 340 21.39 2.24 21.15
N ALA A 341 20.27 1.50 21.22
CA ALA A 341 19.31 1.61 22.31
C ALA A 341 19.94 1.34 23.69
N ALA A 342 20.72 0.27 23.86
CA ALA A 342 21.38 -0.04 25.13
C ALA A 342 22.45 0.99 25.53
N SER A 343 23.15 1.58 24.55
CA SER A 343 24.13 2.65 24.77
C SER A 343 23.46 3.95 25.26
N ILE A 344 22.28 4.28 24.72
CA ILE A 344 21.47 5.41 25.19
C ILE A 344 20.89 5.12 26.59
N LEU A 345 20.36 3.92 26.83
CA LEU A 345 19.79 3.52 28.13
C LEU A 345 20.81 3.58 29.28
N SER A 346 22.04 3.11 29.06
CA SER A 346 23.13 3.20 30.06
C SER A 346 23.53 4.65 30.38
N THR A 347 23.45 5.54 29.39
CA THR A 347 23.69 6.99 29.56
C THR A 347 22.53 7.66 30.32
N GLN A 348 21.28 7.34 29.99
CA GLN A 348 20.08 7.88 30.67
C GLN A 348 19.99 7.42 32.13
N TRP A 349 20.30 6.16 32.41
CA TRP A 349 20.29 5.59 33.76
C TRP A 349 21.20 6.36 34.73
N THR A 350 22.39 6.75 34.27
CA THR A 350 23.41 7.46 35.05
C THR A 350 23.19 8.98 35.07
N ALA A 351 22.69 9.57 33.97
CA ALA A 351 22.33 10.99 33.89
C ALA A 351 21.23 11.40 34.89
N PHE A 352 20.23 10.54 35.05
CA PHE A 352 19.07 10.71 35.93
C PHE A 352 19.10 9.76 37.14
N TYR A 353 20.30 9.41 37.63
CA TYR A 353 20.47 8.40 38.69
C TYR A 353 19.66 8.71 39.97
N CYS A 354 19.59 9.99 40.36
CA CYS A 354 18.80 10.51 41.47
C CYS A 354 17.36 10.95 41.08
N GLU A 355 17.00 10.96 39.81
CA GLU A 355 15.72 11.51 39.30
C GLU A 355 14.84 10.39 38.71
N PRO A 356 14.17 9.58 39.56
CA PRO A 356 13.48 8.36 39.11
C PRO A 356 12.36 8.61 38.11
N VAL A 357 11.71 9.78 38.14
CA VAL A 357 10.62 10.15 37.21
C VAL A 357 11.20 10.36 35.80
N SER A 358 12.09 11.33 35.60
CA SER A 358 12.72 11.59 34.30
C SER A 358 13.49 10.37 33.78
N ARG A 359 14.20 9.64 34.65
CA ARG A 359 14.86 8.38 34.30
C ARG A 359 13.87 7.38 33.68
N SER A 360 12.74 7.14 34.34
CA SER A 360 11.73 6.18 33.88
C SER A 360 11.08 6.61 32.57
N ILE A 361 10.79 7.91 32.40
CA ILE A 361 10.19 8.46 31.17
C ILE A 361 11.14 8.25 29.98
N TYR A 362 12.37 8.75 30.05
CA TYR A 362 13.30 8.67 28.92
C TYR A 362 13.72 7.22 28.62
N MET A 363 13.93 6.39 29.64
CA MET A 363 14.30 4.99 29.43
C MET A 363 13.15 4.16 28.86
N SER A 364 11.90 4.37 29.30
CA SER A 364 10.74 3.68 28.71
C SER A 364 10.53 4.10 27.26
N MET A 365 10.64 5.40 26.95
CA MET A 365 10.55 5.93 25.59
C MET A 365 11.65 5.34 24.68
N THR A 366 12.89 5.27 25.18
CA THR A 366 14.05 4.71 24.46
C THR A 366 13.91 3.20 24.26
N ALA A 367 13.41 2.47 25.26
CA ALA A 367 13.15 1.03 25.15
C ALA A 367 12.04 0.73 24.12
N LEU A 368 10.95 1.50 24.11
CA LEU A 368 9.87 1.38 23.13
C LEU A 368 10.36 1.64 21.70
N LEU A 369 11.15 2.70 21.49
CA LEU A 369 11.76 2.99 20.19
C LEU A 369 12.82 1.95 19.79
N GLY A 370 13.58 1.41 20.75
CA GLY A 370 14.52 0.31 20.51
C GLY A 370 13.81 -0.98 20.06
N ILE A 371 12.69 -1.32 20.70
CA ILE A 371 11.83 -2.46 20.30
C ILE A 371 11.24 -2.20 18.91
N ALA A 372 10.73 -1.00 18.64
CA ALA A 372 10.23 -0.62 17.31
C ALA A 372 11.35 -0.71 16.24
N GLY A 373 12.57 -0.26 16.55
CA GLY A 373 13.74 -0.37 15.68
C GLY A 373 14.26 -1.79 15.45
N VAL A 374 13.81 -2.76 16.25
CA VAL A 374 14.01 -4.20 16.01
C VAL A 374 12.86 -4.80 15.20
N ILE A 375 11.61 -4.39 15.43
CA ILE A 375 10.44 -4.99 14.76
C ILE A 375 10.23 -4.42 13.35
N LEU A 376 10.32 -3.10 13.17
CA LEU A 376 9.96 -2.42 11.93
C LEU A 376 10.77 -2.87 10.70
N PRO A 377 12.11 -3.11 10.75
CA PRO A 377 12.87 -3.60 9.61
C PRO A 377 12.40 -4.97 9.06
N TRP A 378 11.75 -5.79 9.89
CA TRP A 378 11.21 -7.10 9.49
C TRP A 378 9.80 -7.03 8.90
N ARG A 379 9.17 -5.85 8.86
CA ARG A 379 7.87 -5.66 8.20
C ARG A 379 8.15 -5.27 6.76
N GLU A 380 7.82 -6.16 5.81
CA GLU A 380 8.02 -5.92 4.38
C GLU A 380 7.43 -4.56 3.93
N SER A 381 6.26 -4.20 4.46
CA SER A 381 5.61 -2.90 4.24
C SER A 381 6.47 -1.68 4.62
N PHE A 382 7.33 -1.80 5.63
CA PHE A 382 8.25 -0.74 6.07
C PHE A 382 9.58 -0.76 5.31
N ASN A 383 9.98 -1.91 4.76
CA ASN A 383 11.23 -2.06 4.00
C ASN A 383 11.08 -1.74 2.49
N ARG A 384 9.86 -1.74 1.94
CA ARG A 384 9.58 -1.32 0.54
C ARG A 384 10.13 0.09 0.23
N ALA A 385 10.54 0.30 -1.02
CA ALA A 385 11.29 1.50 -1.43
C ALA A 385 10.49 2.81 -1.27
N ASP A 386 9.20 2.78 -1.57
CA ASP A 386 8.26 3.90 -1.39
C ASP A 386 8.10 4.34 0.07
N MET A 387 8.27 3.43 1.03
CA MET A 387 8.21 3.72 2.46
C MET A 387 9.54 4.17 3.07
N ALA A 388 10.51 4.58 2.25
CA ALA A 388 11.78 5.15 2.70
C ALA A 388 11.60 6.37 3.64
N TRP A 389 10.58 7.21 3.38
CA TRP A 389 10.26 8.34 4.25
C TRP A 389 9.92 7.90 5.68
N ALA A 390 9.19 6.78 5.86
CA ALA A 390 8.83 6.26 7.17
C ALA A 390 10.05 5.73 7.93
N ARG A 391 11.03 5.15 7.22
CA ARG A 391 12.33 4.76 7.79
C ARG A 391 13.11 5.97 8.28
N VAL A 392 13.20 7.02 7.46
CA VAL A 392 13.86 8.29 7.85
C VAL A 392 13.18 8.91 9.07
N SER A 393 11.84 9.06 9.05
CA SER A 393 11.08 9.62 10.17
C SER A 393 11.27 8.82 11.48
N PHE A 394 11.35 7.50 11.40
CA PHE A 394 11.66 6.66 12.56
C PHE A 394 13.05 6.94 13.14
N PHE A 395 14.10 6.96 12.31
CA PHE A 395 15.47 7.23 12.78
C PHE A 395 15.64 8.68 13.28
N VAL A 396 14.97 9.66 12.67
CA VAL A 396 14.92 11.04 13.18
C VAL A 396 14.23 11.11 14.54
N THR A 397 13.13 10.38 14.74
CA THR A 397 12.43 10.30 16.04
C THR A 397 13.33 9.69 17.12
N LEU A 398 14.07 8.62 16.79
CA LEU A 398 15.05 8.00 17.69
C LEU A 398 16.18 8.98 18.05
N ALA A 399 16.70 9.74 17.09
CA ALA A 399 17.73 10.75 17.33
C ALA A 399 17.24 11.89 18.23
N VAL A 400 16.06 12.47 17.94
CA VAL A 400 15.43 13.52 18.77
C VAL A 400 15.20 13.03 20.21
N THR A 401 14.79 11.76 20.38
CA THR A 401 14.64 11.13 21.69
C THR A 401 15.96 11.03 22.46
N GLY A 402 17.07 10.76 21.76
CA GLY A 402 18.41 10.78 22.35
C GLY A 402 18.85 12.18 22.82
N PHE A 403 18.40 13.24 22.15
CA PHE A 403 18.71 14.63 22.52
C PHE A 403 17.78 15.20 23.61
N ALA A 404 16.56 14.69 23.79
CA ALA A 404 15.62 15.21 24.79
C ALA A 404 16.18 15.24 26.24
N PRO A 405 16.90 14.22 26.74
CA PRO A 405 17.69 14.29 27.98
C PRO A 405 18.62 15.51 28.06
N VAL A 406 19.36 15.80 26.99
CA VAL A 406 20.33 16.90 26.92
C VAL A 406 19.64 18.25 27.13
N VAL A 407 18.42 18.42 26.60
CA VAL A 407 17.62 19.62 26.78
C VAL A 407 17.18 19.82 28.23
N GLN A 408 16.67 18.76 28.90
CA GLN A 408 16.32 18.85 30.33
C GLN A 408 17.57 19.18 31.17
N LEU A 409 18.69 18.50 30.93
CA LEU A 409 19.92 18.68 31.71
C LEU A 409 20.52 20.09 31.52
N ASN A 410 20.49 20.63 30.30
CA ASN A 410 20.87 22.02 30.04
C ASN A 410 20.00 23.04 30.79
N TYR A 411 18.69 22.75 30.95
CA TYR A 411 17.77 23.61 31.68
C TYR A 411 17.94 23.51 33.21
N THR A 412 18.08 22.30 33.76
CA THR A 412 18.12 22.10 35.23
C THR A 412 19.51 22.20 35.84
N ARG A 413 20.58 21.92 35.07
CA ARG A 413 21.98 21.89 35.58
C ARG A 413 22.95 22.78 34.79
N GLY A 414 22.49 23.40 33.71
CA GLY A 414 23.28 24.31 32.88
C GLY A 414 24.19 23.61 31.86
N VAL A 415 24.53 24.32 30.80
CA VAL A 415 25.28 23.78 29.65
C VAL A 415 26.66 23.24 30.03
N ALA A 416 27.35 23.89 30.97
CA ALA A 416 28.69 23.44 31.42
C ALA A 416 28.64 22.07 32.13
N TRP A 417 27.63 21.83 32.97
CA TRP A 417 27.44 20.54 33.64
C TRP A 417 27.13 19.45 32.62
N THR A 418 26.21 19.71 31.68
CA THR A 418 25.82 18.75 30.64
C THR A 418 26.99 18.43 29.70
N PHE A 419 27.77 19.43 29.29
CA PHE A 419 28.98 19.21 28.49
C PHE A 419 29.99 18.31 29.22
N TYR A 420 30.27 18.59 30.49
CA TYR A 420 31.16 17.75 31.30
C TYR A 420 30.62 16.32 31.44
N PHE A 421 29.31 16.15 31.65
CA PHE A 421 28.68 14.82 31.73
C PHE A 421 28.76 14.03 30.41
N TYR A 422 28.60 14.67 29.25
CA TYR A 422 28.65 13.98 27.94
C TYR A 422 30.06 13.91 27.31
N ALA A 423 31.07 14.57 27.88
CA ALA A 423 32.45 14.52 27.38
C ALA A 423 33.05 13.10 27.28
N PRO A 424 32.83 12.15 28.22
CA PRO A 424 33.38 10.80 28.13
C PRO A 424 32.90 10.02 26.90
N VAL A 425 31.59 10.04 26.62
CA VAL A 425 30.98 9.33 25.48
C VAL A 425 31.28 9.98 24.12
N THR A 426 31.75 11.23 24.11
CA THR A 426 32.13 11.93 22.87
C THR A 426 33.21 11.17 22.09
N LYS A 427 34.13 10.45 22.76
CA LYS A 427 35.10 9.55 22.11
C LYS A 427 34.42 8.44 21.30
N SER A 428 33.37 7.83 21.86
CA SER A 428 32.58 6.79 21.19
C SER A 428 31.77 7.36 20.03
N LEU A 429 31.09 8.50 20.24
CA LEU A 429 30.31 9.16 19.19
C LEU A 429 31.18 9.58 18.00
N LEU A 430 32.37 10.14 18.25
CA LEU A 430 33.29 10.54 17.18
C LEU A 430 33.78 9.37 16.33
N VAL A 431 34.13 8.22 16.94
CA VAL A 431 34.57 7.05 16.15
C VAL A 431 33.42 6.43 15.35
N TYR A 432 32.20 6.36 15.91
CA TYR A 432 31.01 5.93 15.16
C TYR A 432 30.70 6.88 13.99
N ILE A 433 30.72 8.20 14.20
CA ILE A 433 30.44 9.18 13.14
C ILE A 433 31.52 9.12 12.04
N MET A 434 32.80 9.07 12.42
CA MET A 434 33.90 8.97 11.46
C MET A 434 33.83 7.67 10.65
N GLY A 435 33.59 6.54 11.32
CA GLY A 435 33.41 5.24 10.66
C GLY A 435 32.21 5.23 9.70
N ALA A 436 31.09 5.85 10.08
CA ALA A 436 29.90 5.95 9.23
C ALA A 436 30.13 6.84 8.00
N ILE A 437 30.87 7.95 8.12
CA ILE A 437 31.27 8.80 7.00
C ILE A 437 32.19 8.04 6.03
N ILE A 438 33.17 7.31 6.57
CA ILE A 438 34.07 6.46 5.77
C ILE A 438 33.25 5.39 5.02
N TYR A 439 32.39 4.65 5.72
CA TYR A 439 31.47 3.67 5.14
C TYR A 439 30.55 4.23 4.06
N ALA A 440 29.98 5.42 4.26
CA ALA A 440 29.08 6.04 3.29
C ALA A 440 29.83 6.55 2.04
N SER A 441 31.05 7.07 2.22
CA SER A 441 31.87 7.63 1.14
C SER A 441 32.54 6.58 0.24
N LYS A 442 32.66 5.34 0.71
CA LYS A 442 33.40 4.22 0.07
C LYS A 442 34.90 4.50 -0.11
N VAL A 443 35.48 5.29 0.79
CA VAL A 443 36.91 5.58 0.84
C VAL A 443 37.60 4.55 1.76
N PRO A 444 38.76 3.98 1.40
CA PRO A 444 39.64 4.34 0.28
C PRO A 444 39.38 3.60 -1.04
N GLU A 445 38.53 2.57 -1.10
CA GLU A 445 38.36 1.75 -2.29
C GLU A 445 37.88 2.55 -3.53
N LYS A 446 37.10 3.60 -3.33
CA LYS A 446 36.66 4.54 -4.37
C LYS A 446 37.81 5.32 -5.03
N TRP A 447 38.91 5.53 -4.32
CA TRP A 447 40.10 6.20 -4.87
C TRP A 447 41.02 5.22 -5.60
N TRP A 448 41.08 3.96 -5.16
CA TRP A 448 41.85 2.89 -5.78
C TRP A 448 41.06 1.58 -5.85
N PRO A 449 40.14 1.43 -6.83
CA PRO A 449 39.35 0.21 -7.00
C PRO A 449 40.22 -1.02 -7.19
N GLY A 450 39.81 -2.16 -6.63
CA GLY A 450 40.60 -3.40 -6.66
C GLY A 450 41.74 -3.50 -5.64
N LEU A 451 42.29 -2.37 -5.15
CA LEU A 451 43.43 -2.37 -4.22
C LEU A 451 43.02 -2.84 -2.80
N PHE A 452 41.79 -2.52 -2.40
CA PHE A 452 41.25 -2.79 -1.07
C PHE A 452 40.25 -3.95 -1.05
N ASP A 453 40.33 -4.86 -2.04
CA ASP A 453 39.38 -5.96 -2.24
C ASP A 453 39.26 -6.92 -1.04
N TYR A 454 40.29 -7.02 -0.18
CA TYR A 454 40.33 -7.99 0.93
C TYR A 454 40.48 -7.37 2.32
N VAL A 455 41.19 -6.25 2.44
CA VAL A 455 41.53 -5.57 3.69
C VAL A 455 41.68 -4.07 3.44
N GLY A 456 41.26 -3.24 4.41
CA GLY A 456 41.44 -1.78 4.40
C GLY A 456 40.35 -0.98 3.69
N GLY A 457 39.33 -1.63 3.11
CA GLY A 457 38.18 -0.95 2.52
C GLY A 457 37.27 -0.31 3.58
N SER A 458 36.37 0.59 3.15
CA SER A 458 35.49 1.38 4.01
C SER A 458 34.66 0.54 4.99
N HIS A 459 34.22 -0.65 4.58
CA HIS A 459 33.46 -1.59 5.42
C HIS A 459 34.33 -2.26 6.49
N ASN A 460 35.60 -2.52 6.19
CA ASN A 460 36.57 -3.03 7.16
C ASN A 460 36.83 -1.98 8.24
N ILE A 461 37.00 -0.72 7.83
CA ILE A 461 37.20 0.42 8.74
C ILE A 461 35.94 0.65 9.61
N TRP A 462 34.74 0.48 9.04
CA TRP A 462 33.48 0.50 9.79
C TRP A 462 33.41 -0.54 10.90
N HIS A 463 33.79 -1.79 10.63
CA HIS A 463 33.84 -2.85 11.66
C HIS A 463 34.80 -2.51 12.80
N VAL A 464 35.99 -1.98 12.48
CA VAL A 464 36.95 -1.50 13.50
C VAL A 464 36.38 -0.32 14.29
N ALA A 465 35.68 0.61 13.62
CA ALA A 465 35.04 1.76 14.26
C ALA A 465 33.88 1.35 15.18
N VAL A 466 33.10 0.33 14.83
CA VAL A 466 32.03 -0.23 15.69
C VAL A 466 32.63 -0.85 16.96
N LEU A 467 33.69 -1.66 16.85
CA LEU A 467 34.39 -2.21 18.01
C LEU A 467 35.01 -1.11 18.88
N GLY A 468 35.68 -0.12 18.27
CA GLY A 468 36.22 1.04 18.98
C GLY A 468 35.13 1.85 19.69
N GLY A 469 33.96 2.01 19.06
CA GLY A 469 32.79 2.67 19.64
C GLY A 469 32.25 1.94 20.87
N ILE A 470 32.17 0.61 20.83
CA ILE A 470 31.80 -0.24 21.99
C ILE A 470 32.82 -0.05 23.13
N LEU A 471 34.12 -0.10 22.83
CA LEU A 471 35.17 0.02 23.84
C LEU A 471 35.24 1.43 24.48
N PHE A 472 35.09 2.49 23.69
CA PHE A 472 35.00 3.86 24.24
C PHE A 472 33.68 4.11 24.97
N HIS A 473 32.57 3.46 24.58
CA HIS A 473 31.34 3.53 25.37
C HIS A 473 31.48 2.80 26.70
N TYR A 474 32.21 1.67 26.74
CA TYR A 474 32.55 1.01 28.00
C TYR A 474 33.39 1.93 28.92
N THR A 475 34.42 2.62 28.41
CA THR A 475 35.18 3.56 29.25
C THR A 475 34.33 4.74 29.72
N ALA A 476 33.48 5.30 28.84
CA ALA A 476 32.51 6.32 29.24
C ALA A 476 31.54 5.81 30.32
N MET A 477 31.05 4.58 30.21
CA MET A 477 30.16 3.96 31.19
C MET A 477 30.84 3.77 32.56
N GLN A 478 32.14 3.51 32.62
CA GLN A 478 32.90 3.52 33.89
C GLN A 478 32.91 4.92 34.53
N GLU A 479 33.23 5.96 33.76
CA GLU A 479 33.22 7.35 34.22
C GLU A 479 31.81 7.78 34.67
N PHE A 480 30.77 7.35 33.95
CA PHE A 480 29.37 7.62 34.26
C PHE A 480 28.89 6.97 35.57
N PHE A 481 29.23 5.69 35.81
CA PHE A 481 28.90 5.01 37.05
C PHE A 481 29.66 5.61 38.23
N HIS A 482 30.97 5.87 38.10
CA HIS A 482 31.76 6.51 39.15
C HIS A 482 31.16 7.88 39.55
N GLY A 483 30.83 8.73 38.58
CA GLY A 483 30.16 10.01 38.84
C GLY A 483 28.74 9.86 39.39
N ALA A 484 28.00 8.79 39.05
CA ALA A 484 26.69 8.50 39.62
C ALA A 484 26.78 8.07 41.10
N PHE A 485 27.80 7.29 41.46
CA PHE A 485 28.04 6.89 42.85
C PHE A 485 28.49 8.05 43.73
N GLN A 486 29.31 8.97 43.20
CA GLN A 486 29.61 10.25 43.88
C GLN A 486 28.32 11.03 44.19
N ARG A 487 27.47 11.29 43.18
CA ARG A 487 26.16 11.96 43.35
C ARG A 487 25.18 11.23 44.30
N ALA A 488 25.39 9.95 44.57
CA ALA A 488 24.60 9.21 45.54
C ALA A 488 25.17 9.33 46.98
N ASN A 489 26.50 9.32 47.11
CA ASN A 489 27.22 9.43 48.38
C ASN A 489 27.19 10.86 48.96
N ASP A 490 27.29 11.88 48.11
CA ASP A 490 27.16 13.30 48.47
C ASP A 490 25.73 13.68 48.91
N GLY A 491 24.82 12.70 48.87
CA GLY A 491 23.37 12.88 48.91
C GLY A 491 22.83 13.20 47.52
N CYS A 492 21.76 12.50 47.13
CA CYS A 492 20.92 12.93 46.02
C CYS A 492 20.17 14.22 46.40
N CYS A 493 20.88 15.36 46.43
CA CYS A 493 20.32 16.67 46.74
C CYS A 493 19.23 17.01 45.72
N LEU A 494 17.98 16.99 46.20
CA LEU A 494 16.83 17.54 45.48
C LEU A 494 17.00 19.06 45.43
N GLY A 495 17.09 19.59 44.20
CA GLY A 495 16.79 20.99 43.88
C GLY A 495 15.34 21.14 43.48
#